data_AF-A0A2W1BRN6-F1
#
_entry.id   AF-A0A2W1BRN6-F1
#
_cell.length_a   1.000
_cell.length_b   1.000
_cell.length_c   1.000
_cell.angle_alpha   90.00
_cell.angle_beta   90.00
_cell.angle_gamma   90.00
#
_symmetry.space_group_name_H-M   'P 1'
#
loop_
_entity.id
_entity.type
_entity.pdbx_description
1 polymer ?
#
loop_
_entity_poly.entity_id
_entity_poly.type
_entity_poly.pdbx_seq_one_letter_code
_entity_poly.pdbx_strand_id
1 'polypeptide(L)'
;MLLLTVTREELGGELTCVVSSAALDADIVKKIKLDVRVPPNKTVITGVKDHATQGTILTLTCTASGARPAAKIDWFNGTQKLDLQERNIYENVFDTDKLEDQETLGMTKFR
;
A
#
# COMPACT_ATOMS: atom_id res chain seq x y z
N MET A 1 28.94 12.27 -13.19
CA MET A 1 27.58 12.27 -12.59
C MET A 1 27.02 10.88 -12.80
N LEU A 2 26.69 10.15 -11.72
CA LEU A 2 26.09 8.82 -11.83
C LEU A 2 24.62 8.99 -12.24
N LEU A 3 24.20 8.43 -13.37
CA LEU A 3 22.79 8.41 -13.74
C LEU A 3 22.18 7.11 -13.21
N LEU A 4 21.41 7.21 -12.13
CA LEU A 4 20.65 6.11 -11.58
C LEU A 4 19.17 6.36 -11.82
N THR A 5 18.49 5.41 -12.47
CA THR A 5 17.04 5.39 -12.54
C THR A 5 16.53 4.63 -11.32
N VAL A 6 15.73 5.28 -10.49
CA VAL A 6 15.14 4.65 -9.30
C VAL A 6 13.80 4.03 -9.68
N THR A 7 13.67 2.71 -9.51
CA THR A 7 12.44 1.94 -9.71
C THR A 7 12.11 1.15 -8.44
N ARG A 8 11.13 0.25 -8.51
CA ARG A 8 10.67 -0.53 -7.36
C ARG A 8 11.74 -1.53 -6.91
N GLU A 9 12.55 -1.97 -7.85
CA GLU A 9 13.55 -3.03 -7.71
C GLU A 9 14.72 -2.59 -6.81
N GLU A 10 15.00 -1.28 -6.72
CA GLU A 10 16.04 -0.73 -5.84
C GLU A 10 15.57 -0.56 -4.38
N LEU A 11 14.32 -0.93 -4.06
CA LEU A 11 13.81 -0.83 -2.70
C LEU A 11 14.64 -1.68 -1.72
N GLY A 12 15.17 -1.03 -0.68
CA GLY A 12 16.06 -1.70 0.28
C GLY A 12 17.48 -1.92 -0.23
N GLY A 13 17.79 -1.50 -1.46
CA GLY A 13 19.15 -1.42 -1.98
C GLY A 13 20.03 -0.45 -1.18
N GLU A 14 21.34 -0.55 -1.36
CA GLU A 14 22.33 0.26 -0.62
C GLU A 14 23.29 0.96 -1.60
N LEU A 15 23.29 2.29 -1.58
CA LEU A 15 24.31 3.08 -2.27
C LEU A 15 25.53 3.22 -1.38
N THR A 16 26.70 2.89 -1.93
CA THR A 16 27.97 3.00 -1.22
C THR A 16 28.84 4.07 -1.87
N CYS A 17 29.27 5.05 -1.08
CA CYS A 17 30.28 6.02 -1.43
C CYS A 17 31.61 5.59 -0.79
N VAL A 18 32.64 5.45 -1.61
CA VAL A 18 33.99 5.08 -1.19
C VAL A 18 34.95 6.19 -1.58
N VAL A 19 35.76 6.63 -0.63
CA VAL A 19 36.85 7.60 -0.86
C VAL A 19 38.17 6.93 -0.51
N SER A 20 39.02 6.79 -1.52
CA SER A 20 40.36 6.20 -1.42
C SER A 20 41.43 7.24 -1.73
N SER A 21 42.55 7.20 -0.99
CA SER A 21 43.70 8.08 -1.18
C SER A 21 44.96 7.44 -0.59
N ALA A 22 46.12 7.70 -1.19
CA ALA A 22 47.41 7.21 -0.70
C ALA A 22 47.80 7.77 0.68
N ALA A 23 47.14 8.83 1.13
CA ALA A 23 47.33 9.42 2.46
C ALA A 23 46.43 8.79 3.54
N LEU A 24 45.52 7.87 3.17
CA LEU A 24 44.62 7.20 4.09
C LEU A 24 45.11 5.77 4.33
N ASP A 25 45.13 5.34 5.60
CA ASP A 25 45.45 3.95 5.98
C ASP A 25 44.36 2.95 5.53
N ALA A 26 43.13 3.44 5.33
CA ALA A 26 42.00 2.69 4.81
C ALA A 26 40.97 3.61 4.14
N ASP A 27 40.16 3.04 3.25
CA ASP A 27 39.11 3.79 2.55
C ASP A 27 38.01 4.27 3.50
N ILE A 28 37.54 5.50 3.27
CA ILE A 28 36.38 6.04 3.98
C ILE A 28 35.12 5.61 3.24
N VAL A 29 34.26 4.86 3.92
CA VAL A 29 33.03 4.28 3.33
C VAL A 29 31.79 4.88 3.98
N LYS A 30 30.84 5.33 3.17
CA LYS A 30 29.48 5.73 3.59
C LYS A 30 28.43 4.95 2.82
N LYS A 31 27.42 4.48 3.54
CA LYS A 31 26.34 3.64 3.01
C LYS A 31 24.99 4.33 3.23
N ILE A 32 24.14 4.31 2.21
CA ILE A 32 22.79 4.87 2.24
C ILE A 32 21.83 3.79 1.78
N LYS A 33 20.90 3.38 2.64
CA LYS A 33 19.80 2.49 2.24
C LYS A 33 18.73 3.28 1.50
N LEU A 34 18.26 2.73 0.39
CA LEU A 34 17.24 3.33 -0.45
C LEU A 34 15.84 3.00 0.09
N ASP A 35 15.11 4.05 0.44
CA ASP A 35 13.70 4.00 0.75
C ASP A 35 12.88 4.54 -0.43
N VAL A 36 12.47 3.65 -1.33
CA VAL A 36 11.70 4.03 -2.52
C VAL A 36 10.21 4.01 -2.20
N ARG A 37 9.55 5.14 -2.49
CA ARG A 37 8.10 5.26 -2.40
C ARG A 37 7.46 4.80 -3.69
N VAL A 38 6.53 3.86 -3.58
CA VAL A 38 5.91 3.20 -4.73
C VAL A 38 4.40 3.06 -4.51
N PRO A 39 3.58 3.27 -5.55
CA PRO A 39 2.15 3.00 -5.47
C PRO A 39 1.90 1.49 -5.32
N PRO A 40 0.69 1.06 -4.89
CA PRO A 40 0.29 -0.33 -5.03
C PRO A 40 0.46 -0.81 -6.48
N ASN A 41 0.98 -2.02 -6.68
CA ASN A 41 1.04 -2.60 -8.04
C ASN A 41 -0.20 -3.43 -8.37
N LYS A 42 -0.97 -3.81 -7.35
CA LYS A 42 -2.17 -4.63 -7.47
C LYS A 42 -3.19 -4.19 -6.44
N THR A 43 -4.43 -4.05 -6.88
CA THR A 43 -5.59 -3.75 -6.04
C THR A 43 -6.72 -4.70 -6.41
N VAL A 44 -7.31 -5.37 -5.42
CA VAL A 44 -8.42 -6.32 -5.65
C VAL A 44 -9.52 -6.05 -4.64
N ILE A 45 -10.77 -6.02 -5.09
CA ILE A 45 -11.95 -6.01 -4.23
C ILE A 45 -12.60 -7.40 -4.30
N THR A 46 -12.86 -8.00 -3.15
CA THR A 46 -13.55 -9.29 -3.01
C THR A 46 -14.77 -9.14 -2.10
N GLY A 47 -15.64 -10.17 -2.06
CA GLY A 47 -16.75 -10.22 -1.10
C GLY A 47 -18.17 -10.21 -1.71
N VAL A 48 -18.30 -9.94 -3.01
CA VAL A 48 -19.56 -10.14 -3.75
C VAL A 48 -19.36 -11.25 -4.77
N LYS A 49 -20.14 -12.33 -4.67
CA LYS A 49 -20.06 -13.45 -5.62
C LYS A 49 -20.94 -13.26 -6.84
N ASP A 50 -22.20 -12.81 -6.67
CA ASP A 50 -23.16 -12.73 -7.78
C ASP A 50 -24.06 -11.49 -7.68
N HIS A 51 -25.02 -11.51 -6.76
CA HIS A 51 -25.99 -10.45 -6.58
C HIS A 51 -26.22 -10.14 -5.10
N ALA A 52 -26.37 -8.86 -4.79
CA ALA A 52 -26.74 -8.39 -3.47
C ALA A 52 -28.25 -8.26 -3.35
N THR A 53 -28.84 -9.04 -2.44
CA THR A 53 -30.25 -8.94 -2.08
C THR A 53 -30.46 -7.75 -1.14
N GLN A 54 -31.64 -7.13 -1.21
CA GLN A 54 -31.99 -6.05 -0.28
C GLN A 54 -32.01 -6.58 1.17
N GLY A 55 -31.50 -5.79 2.10
CA GLY A 55 -31.46 -6.13 3.53
C GLY A 55 -30.36 -7.12 3.93
N THR A 56 -29.55 -7.61 2.98
CA THR A 56 -28.38 -8.44 3.31
C THR A 56 -27.16 -7.57 3.57
N ILE A 57 -26.35 -8.01 4.54
CA ILE A 57 -25.02 -7.44 4.80
C ILE A 57 -24.06 -7.96 3.73
N LEU A 58 -23.38 -7.04 3.07
CA LEU A 58 -22.27 -7.30 2.15
C LEU A 58 -20.99 -6.99 2.89
N THR A 59 -20.03 -7.90 2.84
CA THR A 59 -18.68 -7.67 3.34
C THR A 59 -17.75 -7.59 2.15
N LEU A 60 -17.24 -6.40 1.86
CA LEU A 60 -16.27 -6.13 0.80
C LEU A 60 -14.88 -6.05 1.41
N THR A 61 -13.88 -6.66 0.79
CA THR A 61 -12.48 -6.51 1.21
C THR A 61 -11.67 -5.96 0.06
N CYS A 62 -11.02 -4.83 0.27
CA CYS A 62 -10.05 -4.25 -0.63
C CYS A 62 -8.64 -4.62 -0.15
N THR A 63 -7.86 -5.22 -1.03
CA THR A 63 -6.45 -5.55 -0.79
C THR A 63 -5.59 -4.72 -1.74
N ALA A 64 -4.69 -3.91 -1.20
CA ALA A 64 -3.68 -3.16 -1.93
C ALA A 64 -2.29 -3.74 -1.63
N SER A 65 -1.65 -4.30 -2.66
CA SER A 65 -0.35 -4.98 -2.50
C SER A 65 0.79 -4.15 -3.07
N GLY A 66 1.95 -4.24 -2.42
CA GLY A 66 3.19 -3.62 -2.89
C GLY A 66 3.20 -2.10 -2.79
N ALA A 67 2.41 -1.49 -1.91
CA ALA A 67 2.54 -0.06 -1.65
C ALA A 67 3.74 0.21 -0.73
N ARG A 68 4.40 1.36 -0.91
CA ARG A 68 5.29 1.90 0.12
C ARG A 68 5.23 3.43 0.14
N PRO A 69 4.87 4.07 1.26
CA PRO A 69 4.36 3.48 2.51
C PRO A 69 3.02 2.76 2.31
N ALA A 70 2.47 2.22 3.40
CA ALA A 70 1.15 1.61 3.40
C ALA A 70 0.12 2.48 2.68
N ALA A 71 -0.69 1.86 1.82
CA ALA A 71 -1.72 2.54 1.07
C ALA A 71 -2.87 2.95 1.98
N LYS A 72 -3.43 4.13 1.72
CA LYS A 72 -4.72 4.52 2.27
C LYS A 72 -5.82 4.07 1.31
N ILE A 73 -6.79 3.32 1.82
CA ILE A 73 -7.96 2.90 1.06
C ILE A 73 -9.12 3.84 1.43
N ASP A 74 -9.94 4.21 0.44
CA ASP A 74 -11.13 5.04 0.60
C ASP A 74 -12.23 4.41 -0.26
N TRP A 75 -13.42 4.21 0.31
CA TRP A 75 -14.53 3.57 -0.38
C TRP A 75 -15.49 4.57 -1.02
N PHE A 76 -15.98 4.22 -2.21
CA PHE A 76 -16.92 5.02 -2.98
C PHE A 76 -18.08 4.17 -3.48
N ASN A 77 -19.29 4.75 -3.50
CA ASN A 77 -20.44 4.23 -4.23
C ASN A 77 -20.68 5.13 -5.45
N GLY A 78 -20.28 4.65 -6.63
CA GLY A 78 -20.23 5.48 -7.83
C GLY A 78 -19.25 6.64 -7.63
N THR A 79 -19.74 7.87 -7.61
CA THR A 79 -18.93 9.09 -7.41
C THR A 79 -18.98 9.62 -5.98
N GLN A 80 -19.81 9.04 -5.11
CA GLN A 80 -19.99 9.49 -3.74
C GLN A 80 -19.03 8.74 -2.81
N LYS A 81 -18.22 9.47 -2.06
CA LYS A 81 -17.39 8.89 -1.00
C LYS A 81 -18.30 8.35 0.11
N LEU A 82 -18.07 7.12 0.53
CA LEU A 82 -18.81 6.53 1.63
C LEU A 82 -18.34 7.15 2.95
N ASP A 83 -19.29 7.61 3.76
CA ASP A 83 -19.02 8.06 5.13
C ASP A 83 -19.19 6.87 6.08
N LEU A 84 -18.10 6.50 6.73
CA LEU A 84 -18.04 5.39 7.68
C LEU A 84 -18.85 5.65 8.95
N GLN A 85 -19.34 6.89 9.15
CA GLN A 85 -20.27 7.20 10.23
C GLN A 85 -21.73 6.90 9.88
N GLU A 86 -22.04 6.49 8.65
CA GLU A 86 -23.38 6.03 8.30
C GLU A 86 -23.74 4.74 9.05
N ARG A 87 -24.97 4.65 9.57
CA ARG A 87 -25.46 3.51 10.38
C ARG A 87 -25.38 2.14 9.70
N ASN A 88 -25.16 2.12 8.40
CA ASN A 88 -25.24 0.93 7.57
C ASN A 88 -23.89 0.47 7.06
N ILE A 89 -22.81 1.14 7.47
CA ILE A 89 -21.44 0.91 7.02
C ILE A 89 -20.56 0.64 8.25
N TYR A 90 -19.69 -0.36 8.16
CA TYR A 90 -18.81 -0.79 9.23
C TYR A 90 -17.43 -1.11 8.65
N GLU A 91 -16.36 -0.53 9.17
CA GLU A 91 -14.98 -0.77 8.70
C GLU A 91 -14.22 -1.71 9.64
N ASN A 92 -13.39 -2.58 9.07
CA ASN A 92 -12.38 -3.34 9.78
C ASN A 92 -11.07 -3.29 8.99
N VAL A 93 -10.05 -2.66 9.56
CA VAL A 93 -8.68 -2.64 9.01
C VAL A 93 -7.94 -3.89 9.47
N PHE A 94 -7.40 -4.66 8.53
CA PHE A 94 -6.57 -5.81 8.83
C PHE A 94 -5.12 -5.50 8.38
N ASP A 95 -4.22 -5.32 9.34
CA ASP A 95 -2.77 -5.32 9.07
C ASP A 95 -2.35 -6.77 8.78
N THR A 96 -2.54 -7.21 7.54
CA THR A 96 -1.83 -8.36 7.00
C THR A 96 -0.37 -7.94 6.74
N ASP A 97 0.57 -8.90 6.75
CA ASP A 97 2.02 -8.69 6.67
C ASP A 97 2.44 -7.47 5.84
N LYS A 98 3.44 -6.69 6.32
CA LYS A 98 3.86 -5.30 5.95
C LYS A 98 3.99 -4.89 4.45
N LEU A 99 3.63 -5.77 3.52
CA LEU A 99 3.62 -5.62 2.07
C LEU A 99 2.20 -5.72 1.46
N GLU A 100 1.19 -6.07 2.26
CA GLU A 100 -0.23 -6.17 1.86
C GLU A 100 -1.10 -5.39 2.83
N ASP A 101 -1.54 -4.20 2.43
CA ASP A 101 -2.51 -3.43 3.19
C ASP A 101 -3.92 -3.93 2.83
N GLN A 102 -4.71 -4.30 3.84
CA GLN A 102 -6.07 -4.79 3.66
C GLN A 102 -7.07 -3.98 4.48
N GLU A 103 -8.14 -3.55 3.81
CA GLU A 103 -9.28 -2.89 4.46
C GLU A 103 -10.57 -3.62 4.09
N THR A 104 -11.40 -3.92 5.08
CA THR A 104 -12.69 -4.57 4.90
C THR A 104 -13.82 -3.64 5.26
N LEU A 105 -14.77 -3.47 4.34
CA LEU A 105 -15.99 -2.69 4.51
C LEU A 105 -17.23 -3.59 4.53
N GLY A 106 -17.93 -3.63 5.64
CA GLY A 106 -19.28 -4.17 5.76
C GLY A 106 -20.32 -3.11 5.43
N MET A 107 -21.28 -3.39 4.55
CA MET A 107 -22.40 -2.49 4.27
C MET A 107 -23.72 -3.25 4.07
N THR A 108 -24.85 -2.65 4.47
CA THR A 108 -26.19 -3.25 4.21
C THR A 108 -26.86 -2.55 3.04
N LYS A 109 -27.34 -3.31 2.05
CA LYS A 109 -28.04 -2.76 0.87
C LYS A 109 -29.48 -2.37 1.23
N PHE A 110 -29.79 -1.07 1.18
CA PHE A 110 -31.15 -0.55 1.29
C PHE A 110 -31.73 -0.22 -0.10
N ARG A 111 -33.06 -0.18 -0.13
CA ARG A 111 -33.92 -0.14 -1.32
C ARG A 111 -33.54 0.91 -2.35
#